data_AF-A0A6I2UXJ3-F1
#
_entry.id   AF-A0A6I2UXJ3-F1
#
_cell.length_a   1.000
_cell.length_b   1.000
_cell.length_c   1.000
_cell.angle_alpha   90.00
_cell.angle_beta   90.00
_cell.angle_gamma   90.00
#
_symmetry.space_group_name_H-M   'P 1'
#
loop_
_entity.id
_entity.type
_entity.pdbx_description
1 polymer ?
#
loop_
_entity_poly.entity_id
_entity_poly.type
_entity_poly.pdbx_seq_one_letter_code
_entity_poly.pdbx_strand_id
1 'polypeptide(L)'
;MCISSAGRYAHGTSFWSVFSFFSFNDIVYIKEKKGGGDVKERNVVLRIVLTLVTCGLYGLYWMAVVTNDVHRLTGKPRTTSGGRAALYTLLTCTVYFYYWLYQIGGELADYRRDQGLTADAVSRMTYTVTAVIMTLAPILSEFLRVLAQIGHEAGSSPSIVGDITYSNGDVLDMLTGVFLAVVFTAVFQFLLTIVILWFNYHRRDGSPQVLYVLMGVLRTSIFTTAFLQISLNDMIRHMALDPGRTHCEQKAGGEVQ
;
A
#
# COMPACT_ATOMS: atom_id res chain seq x y z
N MET A 1 -0.32 34.89 -30.48
CA MET A 1 0.19 33.63 -31.07
C MET A 1 1.16 33.05 -30.07
N CYS A 2 0.72 32.03 -29.32
CA CYS A 2 1.50 31.34 -28.32
C CYS A 2 2.57 30.46 -28.98
N ILE A 3 3.76 30.36 -28.38
CA ILE A 3 4.35 29.08 -27.95
C ILE A 3 5.41 29.41 -26.89
N SER A 4 5.15 28.84 -25.72
CA SER A 4 5.86 28.94 -24.46
C SER A 4 7.20 28.19 -24.51
N SER A 5 8.21 28.73 -23.85
CA SER A 5 9.52 28.09 -23.68
C SER A 5 9.37 26.78 -22.92
N ALA A 6 9.80 25.69 -23.54
CA ALA A 6 9.91 24.37 -22.93
C ALA A 6 10.92 24.41 -21.76
N GLY A 7 10.40 24.45 -20.54
CA GLY A 7 11.15 24.10 -19.34
C GLY A 7 11.61 22.65 -19.45
N ARG A 8 12.93 22.44 -19.56
CA ARG A 8 13.54 21.12 -19.46
C ARG A 8 13.50 20.67 -18.00
N TYR A 9 12.43 19.96 -17.65
CA TYR A 9 12.39 19.16 -16.43
C TYR A 9 13.39 18.01 -16.56
N ALA A 10 14.52 18.14 -15.88
CA ALA A 10 15.49 17.07 -15.73
C ALA A 10 14.82 15.90 -15.01
N HIS A 11 14.59 14.82 -15.76
CA HIS A 11 13.97 13.59 -15.30
C HIS A 11 14.99 12.80 -14.45
N GLY A 12 15.24 13.27 -13.24
CA GLY A 12 15.99 12.53 -12.22
C GLY A 12 15.11 11.40 -11.68
N THR A 13 15.24 10.21 -12.24
CA THR A 13 14.57 8.99 -11.77
C THR A 13 15.12 8.62 -10.39
N SER A 14 14.47 9.15 -9.36
CA SER A 14 14.75 8.78 -7.98
C SER A 14 14.22 7.36 -7.72
N PHE A 15 14.91 6.57 -6.90
CA PHE A 15 14.40 5.29 -6.37
C PHE A 15 13.00 5.45 -5.73
N TRP A 16 12.69 6.67 -5.28
CA TRP A 16 11.38 7.11 -4.79
C TRP A 16 10.34 7.44 -5.85
N SER A 17 10.71 7.65 -7.11
CA SER A 17 9.73 7.81 -8.20
C SER A 17 8.99 6.50 -8.51
N VAL A 18 9.39 5.36 -7.94
CA VAL A 18 8.62 4.11 -7.96
C VAL A 18 7.57 4.08 -6.83
N PHE A 19 7.74 4.86 -5.76
CA PHE A 19 6.88 4.84 -4.56
C PHE A 19 6.12 6.16 -4.30
N SER A 20 6.49 7.25 -4.97
CA SER A 20 5.77 8.53 -5.00
C SER A 20 4.83 8.66 -6.22
N PHE A 21 4.67 7.60 -7.01
CA PHE A 21 3.86 7.62 -8.23
C PHE A 21 2.48 6.98 -7.99
N PHE A 22 1.65 7.66 -7.23
CA PHE A 22 0.26 7.77 -7.67
C PHE A 22 0.16 9.02 -8.55
N SER A 23 0.90 9.05 -9.66
CA SER A 23 0.62 10.02 -10.70
C SER A 23 -0.55 9.46 -11.51
N PHE A 24 -1.72 10.04 -11.20
CA PHE A 24 -2.92 10.01 -12.01
C PHE A 24 -2.57 10.41 -13.45
N ASN A 25 -2.59 9.47 -14.37
CA ASN A 25 -2.99 9.63 -15.78
C ASN A 25 -2.59 8.36 -16.50
N ASP A 26 -3.32 7.28 -16.26
CA ASP A 26 -3.79 6.42 -17.34
C ASP A 26 -4.66 5.28 -16.80
N ILE A 27 -5.76 5.06 -17.52
CA ILE A 27 -6.55 3.82 -17.60
C ILE A 27 -7.80 3.72 -16.71
N VAL A 28 -8.89 4.17 -17.31
CA VAL A 28 -10.24 3.61 -17.18
C VAL A 28 -10.36 2.49 -18.23
N TYR A 29 -10.32 1.21 -17.82
CA TYR A 29 -10.97 0.07 -18.50
C TYR A 29 -10.72 -1.22 -17.68
N ILE A 30 -11.45 -1.40 -16.57
CA ILE A 30 -11.50 -2.71 -15.88
C ILE A 30 -12.73 -3.46 -16.41
N LYS A 31 -12.54 -4.32 -17.41
CA LYS A 31 -13.58 -5.27 -17.81
C LYS A 31 -13.58 -6.44 -16.81
N GLU A 32 -14.48 -6.38 -15.85
CA GLU A 32 -14.62 -7.37 -14.77
C GLU A 32 -15.12 -8.71 -15.36
N LYS A 33 -14.24 -9.72 -15.46
CA LYS A 33 -14.72 -11.10 -15.62
C LYS A 33 -15.38 -11.49 -14.29
N LYS A 34 -16.69 -11.72 -14.28
CA LYS A 34 -17.37 -12.53 -13.24
C LYS A 34 -16.75 -13.92 -13.27
N GLY A 35 -15.60 -14.10 -12.63
CA GLY A 35 -14.93 -15.39 -12.60
C GLY A 35 -15.69 -16.29 -11.66
N GLY A 36 -16.66 -17.07 -12.12
CA GLY A 36 -17.27 -18.18 -11.36
C GLY A 36 -16.28 -19.32 -11.10
N GLY A 37 -15.07 -18.98 -10.66
CA GLY A 37 -13.99 -19.90 -10.34
C GLY A 37 -13.79 -19.98 -8.84
N ASP A 38 -13.61 -21.21 -8.39
CA ASP A 38 -13.09 -21.65 -7.11
C ASP A 38 -12.08 -20.67 -6.47
N VAL A 39 -12.19 -20.45 -5.15
CA VAL A 39 -11.30 -19.55 -4.41
C VAL A 39 -9.99 -20.29 -4.16
N LYS A 40 -8.90 -19.84 -4.80
CA LYS A 40 -7.60 -20.54 -4.81
C LYS A 40 -6.52 -19.74 -4.10
N GLU A 41 -5.56 -20.46 -3.53
CA GLU A 41 -4.33 -19.87 -3.01
C GLU A 41 -3.58 -19.11 -4.11
N ARG A 42 -3.05 -17.92 -3.78
CA ARG A 42 -2.39 -17.06 -4.75
C ARG A 42 -1.00 -16.65 -4.32
N ASN A 43 -0.03 -16.78 -5.22
CA ASN A 43 1.36 -16.40 -4.93
C ASN A 43 1.48 -14.88 -4.70
N VAL A 44 1.80 -14.50 -3.47
CA VAL A 44 1.90 -13.11 -3.02
C VAL A 44 3.09 -12.39 -3.64
N VAL A 45 4.23 -13.10 -3.78
CA VAL A 45 5.46 -12.55 -4.36
C VAL A 45 5.24 -12.14 -5.81
N LEU A 46 4.56 -13.00 -6.58
CA LEU A 46 4.23 -12.70 -7.97
C LEU A 46 3.38 -11.41 -8.09
N ARG A 47 2.44 -11.20 -7.16
CA ARG A 47 1.56 -10.02 -7.15
C ARG A 47 2.31 -8.74 -6.81
N ILE A 48 3.25 -8.82 -5.86
CA ILE A 48 4.14 -7.70 -5.53
C ILE A 48 4.97 -7.34 -6.77
N VAL A 49 5.60 -8.33 -7.42
CA VAL A 49 6.39 -8.11 -8.63
C VAL A 49 5.55 -7.51 -9.75
N LEU A 50 4.36 -8.04 -10.02
CA LEU A 50 3.46 -7.47 -11.04
C LEU A 50 3.04 -6.03 -10.70
N THR A 51 2.83 -5.71 -9.42
CA THR A 51 2.53 -4.34 -8.99
C THR A 51 3.68 -3.40 -9.30
N LEU A 52 4.93 -3.83 -9.06
CA LEU A 52 6.12 -3.04 -9.38
C LEU A 52 6.32 -2.90 -10.91
N VAL A 53 6.13 -3.97 -11.67
CA VAL A 53 6.28 -3.98 -13.14
C VAL A 53 5.24 -3.11 -13.83
N THR A 54 4.01 -3.06 -13.31
CA THR A 54 2.90 -2.27 -13.88
C THR A 54 2.79 -0.86 -13.29
N CYS A 55 3.83 -0.38 -12.62
CA CYS A 55 3.86 0.94 -11.99
C CYS A 55 2.65 1.21 -11.07
N GLY A 56 2.21 0.20 -10.32
CA GLY A 56 1.12 0.31 -9.34
C GLY A 56 -0.28 -0.01 -9.87
N LEU A 57 -0.49 -0.10 -11.19
CA LEU A 57 -1.81 -0.35 -11.78
C LEU A 57 -2.38 -1.72 -11.37
N TYR A 58 -1.54 -2.75 -11.32
CA TYR A 58 -1.94 -4.07 -10.87
C TYR A 58 -2.43 -4.10 -9.42
N GLY A 59 -2.07 -3.11 -8.58
CA GLY A 59 -2.57 -2.99 -7.22
C GLY A 59 -4.10 -2.84 -7.14
N LEU A 60 -4.71 -2.10 -8.07
CA LEU A 60 -6.17 -1.94 -8.14
C LEU A 60 -6.87 -3.23 -8.58
N TYR A 61 -6.28 -3.95 -9.54
CA TYR A 61 -6.77 -5.28 -9.93
C TYR A 61 -6.66 -6.27 -8.77
N TRP A 62 -5.53 -6.26 -8.04
CA TRP A 62 -5.31 -7.10 -6.88
C TRP A 62 -6.36 -6.82 -5.79
N MET A 63 -6.63 -5.56 -5.49
CA MET A 63 -7.70 -5.13 -4.58
C MET A 63 -9.06 -5.71 -4.98
N ALA A 64 -9.44 -5.59 -6.26
CA ALA A 64 -10.71 -6.13 -6.75
C ALA A 64 -10.79 -7.66 -6.58
N VAL A 65 -9.69 -8.35 -6.89
CA VAL A 65 -9.59 -9.81 -6.83
C VAL A 65 -9.57 -10.35 -5.40
N VAL A 66 -8.94 -9.65 -4.45
CA VAL A 66 -9.01 -10.00 -3.01
C VAL A 66 -10.41 -9.76 -2.46
N THR A 67 -11.03 -8.63 -2.82
CA THR A 67 -12.40 -8.29 -2.38
C THR A 67 -13.39 -9.39 -2.78
N ASN A 68 -13.37 -9.77 -4.06
CA ASN A 68 -14.27 -10.79 -4.58
C ASN A 68 -14.03 -12.17 -3.95
N ASP A 69 -12.79 -12.50 -3.59
CA ASP A 69 -12.50 -13.75 -2.86
C ASP A 69 -13.03 -13.73 -1.44
N VAL A 70 -12.76 -12.65 -0.70
CA VAL A 70 -13.22 -12.50 0.69
C VAL A 70 -14.75 -12.57 0.73
N HIS A 71 -15.45 -11.84 -0.14
CA HIS A 71 -16.92 -11.86 -0.21
C HIS A 71 -17.49 -13.24 -0.53
N ARG A 72 -16.79 -14.04 -1.33
CA ARG A 72 -17.21 -15.42 -1.64
C ARG A 72 -17.02 -16.36 -0.47
N LEU A 73 -15.95 -16.17 0.31
CA LEU A 73 -15.68 -17.00 1.47
C LEU A 73 -16.63 -16.67 2.63
N THR A 74 -16.86 -15.38 2.89
CA THR A 74 -17.64 -14.94 4.05
C THR A 74 -19.15 -15.03 3.80
N GLY A 75 -19.58 -14.90 2.54
CA GLY A 75 -21.00 -14.79 2.17
C GLY A 75 -21.72 -13.56 2.74
N LYS A 76 -21.02 -12.68 3.47
CA LYS A 76 -21.55 -11.50 4.17
C LYS A 76 -20.71 -10.26 3.80
N PRO A 77 -20.85 -9.76 2.56
CA PRO A 77 -20.01 -8.68 2.05
C PRO A 77 -20.21 -7.39 2.86
N ARG A 78 -19.14 -6.87 3.47
CA ARG A 78 -19.14 -5.56 4.17
C ARG A 78 -18.78 -4.40 3.25
N THR A 79 -18.27 -4.69 2.07
CA THR A 79 -17.84 -3.70 1.06
C THR A 79 -18.50 -3.95 -0.28
N THR A 80 -18.41 -2.98 -1.19
CA THR A 80 -18.91 -3.16 -2.56
C THR A 80 -18.06 -4.17 -3.32
N SER A 81 -18.60 -4.75 -4.39
CA SER A 81 -17.87 -5.68 -5.27
C SER A 81 -16.49 -5.14 -5.69
N GLY A 82 -15.55 -6.05 -5.92
CA GLY A 82 -14.15 -5.70 -6.15
C GLY A 82 -13.91 -4.65 -7.23
N GLY A 83 -14.59 -4.75 -8.38
CA GLY A 83 -14.47 -3.74 -9.45
C GLY A 83 -14.97 -2.35 -9.03
N ARG A 84 -16.04 -2.27 -8.23
CA ARG A 84 -16.58 -1.00 -7.72
C ARG A 84 -15.69 -0.41 -6.64
N ALA A 85 -15.13 -1.25 -5.78
CA ALA A 85 -14.17 -0.85 -4.76
C ALA A 85 -12.92 -0.23 -5.40
N ALA A 86 -12.37 -0.84 -6.46
CA ALA A 86 -11.24 -0.28 -7.21
C ALA A 86 -11.60 1.05 -7.89
N LEU A 87 -12.79 1.16 -8.46
CA LEU A 87 -13.29 2.40 -9.06
C LEU A 87 -13.42 3.53 -8.02
N TYR A 88 -13.94 3.23 -6.83
CA TYR A 88 -14.03 4.23 -5.75
C TYR A 88 -12.66 4.63 -5.20
N THR A 89 -11.71 3.70 -5.09
CA THR A 89 -10.31 4.02 -4.78
C THR A 89 -9.72 5.01 -5.78
N LEU A 90 -10.03 4.83 -7.06
CA LEU A 90 -9.59 5.76 -8.10
C LEU A 90 -10.30 7.11 -7.99
N LEU A 91 -11.63 7.13 -7.83
CA LEU A 91 -12.41 8.36 -7.76
C LEU A 91 -12.06 9.22 -6.54
N THR A 92 -11.75 8.59 -5.42
CA THR A 92 -11.44 9.27 -4.14
C THR A 92 -9.95 9.53 -3.95
N CYS A 93 -9.14 9.41 -5.01
CA CYS A 93 -7.69 9.61 -4.95
C CYS A 93 -7.04 8.82 -3.81
N THR A 94 -7.25 7.51 -3.78
CA THR A 94 -6.74 6.54 -2.79
C THR A 94 -7.33 6.63 -1.38
N VAL A 95 -8.17 7.62 -1.04
CA VAL A 95 -8.77 7.71 0.31
C VAL A 95 -9.65 6.48 0.61
N TYR A 96 -10.43 6.01 -0.37
CA TYR A 96 -11.25 4.81 -0.21
C TYR A 96 -10.43 3.54 0.01
N PHE A 97 -9.16 3.48 -0.41
CA PHE A 97 -8.27 2.34 -0.17
C PHE A 97 -8.13 2.05 1.33
N TYR A 98 -7.99 3.10 2.15
CA TYR A 98 -7.88 2.97 3.60
C TYR A 98 -9.17 2.46 4.25
N TYR A 99 -10.30 2.99 3.82
CA TYR A 99 -11.61 2.50 4.25
C TYR A 99 -11.83 1.03 3.87
N TRP A 100 -11.47 0.67 2.63
CA TRP A 100 -11.55 -0.70 2.14
C TRP A 100 -10.67 -1.65 2.94
N LEU A 101 -9.42 -1.26 3.24
CA LEU A 101 -8.48 -2.04 4.05
C LEU A 101 -9.06 -2.34 5.44
N TYR A 102 -9.68 -1.35 6.07
CA TYR A 102 -10.35 -1.51 7.36
C TYR A 102 -11.48 -2.55 7.28
N GLN A 103 -12.37 -2.41 6.30
CA GLN A 103 -13.55 -3.26 6.17
C GLN A 103 -13.23 -4.68 5.74
N ILE A 104 -12.42 -4.88 4.69
CA ILE A 104 -12.04 -6.21 4.22
C ILE A 104 -11.16 -6.94 5.22
N GLY A 105 -10.21 -6.23 5.85
CA GLY A 105 -9.40 -6.81 6.93
C GLY A 105 -10.27 -7.25 8.11
N GLY A 106 -11.41 -6.60 8.32
CA GLY A 106 -12.34 -6.95 9.38
C GLY A 106 -13.26 -8.11 9.05
N GLU A 107 -13.79 -8.10 7.84
CA GLU A 107 -14.61 -9.17 7.30
C GLU A 107 -13.85 -10.51 7.31
N LEU A 108 -12.60 -10.51 6.83
CA LEU A 108 -11.76 -11.70 6.86
C LEU A 108 -11.40 -12.13 8.29
N ALA A 109 -11.08 -11.18 9.17
CA ALA A 109 -10.73 -11.49 10.55
C ALA A 109 -11.89 -12.07 11.35
N ASP A 110 -13.11 -11.58 11.13
CA ASP A 110 -14.30 -12.09 11.80
C ASP A 110 -14.63 -13.50 11.29
N TYR A 111 -14.55 -13.73 9.97
CA TYR A 111 -14.69 -15.08 9.40
C TYR A 111 -13.63 -16.06 9.93
N ARG A 112 -12.37 -15.62 10.05
CA ARG A 112 -11.30 -16.42 10.67
C ARG A 112 -11.62 -16.81 12.11
N ARG A 113 -12.19 -15.89 12.90
CA ARG A 113 -12.60 -16.18 14.28
C ARG A 113 -13.79 -17.13 14.35
N ASP A 114 -14.76 -17.00 13.45
CA ASP A 114 -15.89 -17.92 13.35
C ASP A 114 -15.40 -19.36 13.11
N GLN A 115 -14.31 -19.51 12.34
CA GLN A 115 -13.63 -20.80 12.10
C GLN A 115 -12.69 -21.24 13.24
N GLY A 116 -12.64 -20.50 14.36
CA GLY A 116 -11.77 -20.80 15.51
C GLY A 116 -10.28 -20.54 15.27
N LEU A 117 -9.91 -19.82 14.21
CA LEU A 117 -8.53 -19.45 13.90
C LEU A 117 -8.18 -18.10 14.53
N THR A 118 -6.88 -17.80 14.56
CA THR A 118 -6.43 -16.45 14.88
C THR A 118 -6.98 -15.47 13.85
N ALA A 119 -7.41 -14.30 14.33
CA ALA A 119 -8.01 -13.25 13.49
C ALA A 119 -7.10 -12.77 12.35
N ASP A 120 -5.82 -13.08 12.40
CA ASP A 120 -4.89 -12.89 11.30
C ASP A 120 -3.82 -13.98 11.27
N ALA A 121 -3.30 -14.30 10.08
CA ALA A 121 -2.22 -15.27 9.92
C ALA A 121 -0.82 -14.64 10.10
N VAL A 122 -0.71 -13.32 10.01
CA VAL A 122 0.57 -12.62 10.04
C VAL A 122 1.01 -12.40 11.49
N SER A 123 2.26 -12.75 11.78
CA SER A 123 2.80 -12.67 13.14
C SER A 123 3.16 -11.23 13.54
N ARG A 124 3.12 -10.96 14.85
CA ARG A 124 3.53 -9.68 15.46
C ARG A 124 4.92 -9.23 15.00
N MET A 125 5.87 -10.18 14.94
CA MET A 125 7.25 -9.95 14.52
C MET A 125 7.34 -9.48 13.07
N THR A 126 6.53 -10.07 12.17
CA THR A 126 6.50 -9.69 10.74
C THR A 126 6.08 -8.23 10.58
N TYR A 127 5.07 -7.80 11.34
CA TYR A 127 4.63 -6.41 11.36
C TYR A 127 5.71 -5.46 11.89
N THR A 128 6.39 -5.83 12.97
CA THR A 128 7.50 -5.04 13.54
C THR A 128 8.66 -4.89 12.56
N VAL A 129 9.13 -6.01 11.99
CA VAL A 129 10.24 -6.01 11.03
C VAL A 129 9.88 -5.18 9.81
N THR A 130 8.67 -5.33 9.29
CA THR A 130 8.20 -4.57 8.12
C THR A 130 8.13 -3.08 8.42
N ALA A 131 7.55 -2.68 9.56
CA ALA A 131 7.49 -1.27 9.96
C ALA A 131 8.90 -0.65 10.10
N VAL A 132 9.85 -1.37 10.70
CA VAL A 132 11.24 -0.91 10.85
C VAL A 132 11.94 -0.78 9.49
N ILE A 133 11.87 -1.81 8.64
CA ILE A 133 12.49 -1.78 7.30
C ILE A 133 11.90 -0.64 6.47
N MET A 134 10.57 -0.46 6.51
CA MET A 134 9.86 0.60 5.78
C MET A 134 10.14 2.00 6.33
N THR A 135 10.77 2.12 7.50
CA THR A 135 11.21 3.41 8.04
C THR A 135 12.64 3.68 7.64
N LEU A 136 13.51 2.68 7.77
CA LEU A 136 14.95 2.81 7.49
C LEU A 136 15.24 2.95 5.99
N ALA A 137 14.56 2.20 5.13
CA ALA A 137 14.80 2.25 3.67
C ALA A 137 14.54 3.66 3.09
N PRO A 138 13.46 4.36 3.46
CA PRO A 138 13.27 5.76 3.14
C PRO A 138 14.39 6.70 3.56
N ILE A 139 14.79 6.62 4.82
CA ILE A 139 15.81 7.50 5.41
C ILE A 139 17.14 7.29 4.69
N LEU A 140 17.52 6.04 4.46
CA LEU A 140 18.72 5.69 3.70
C LEU A 140 18.64 6.24 2.27
N SER A 141 17.50 6.11 1.61
CA SER A 141 17.35 6.60 0.24
C SER A 141 17.41 8.13 0.17
N GLU A 142 16.85 8.87 1.12
CA GLU A 142 16.99 10.34 1.14
C GLU A 142 18.42 10.76 1.43
N PHE A 143 19.12 10.06 2.32
CA PHE A 143 20.55 10.27 2.57
C PHE A 143 21.40 10.08 1.30
N LEU A 144 21.21 8.97 0.58
CA LEU A 144 21.92 8.70 -0.67
C LEU A 144 21.61 9.73 -1.76
N ARG A 145 20.37 10.25 -1.82
CA ARG A 145 19.99 11.30 -2.77
C ARG A 145 20.74 12.60 -2.53
N VAL A 146 20.88 13.01 -1.27
CA VAL A 146 21.65 14.21 -0.91
C VAL A 146 23.12 14.03 -1.29
N LEU A 147 23.73 12.87 -1.01
CA LEU A 147 25.11 12.58 -1.42
C LEU A 147 25.30 12.62 -2.94
N ALA A 148 24.35 12.07 -3.69
CA ALA A 148 24.40 12.06 -5.15
C ALA A 148 24.28 13.47 -5.75
N GLN A 149 23.48 14.35 -5.16
CA GLN A 149 23.35 15.76 -5.60
C GLN A 149 24.67 16.52 -5.43
N ILE A 150 25.30 16.41 -4.26
CA ILE A 150 26.60 17.03 -3.99
C ILE A 150 27.67 16.52 -4.96
N GLY A 151 27.67 15.22 -5.27
CA GLY A 151 28.61 14.62 -6.22
C GLY A 151 28.42 15.10 -7.66
N HIS A 152 27.17 15.28 -8.11
CA HIS A 152 26.87 15.77 -9.45
C HIS A 152 27.33 17.22 -9.65
N GLU A 153 27.13 18.07 -8.63
CA GLU A 153 27.57 19.47 -8.65
C GLU A 153 29.10 19.60 -8.61
N ALA A 154 29.80 18.73 -7.87
CA ALA A 154 31.26 18.71 -7.82
C ALA A 154 31.92 18.19 -9.12
N GLY A 155 31.21 17.38 -9.91
CA GLY A 155 31.71 16.79 -11.16
C GLY A 155 31.45 17.61 -12.42
N SER A 156 30.52 18.56 -12.39
CA SER A 156 30.24 19.46 -13.52
C SER A 156 31.18 20.67 -13.51
N SER A 157 32.08 20.77 -14.49
CA SER A 157 32.84 22.01 -14.72
C SER A 157 31.88 23.18 -15.04
N PRO A 158 32.13 24.40 -14.53
CA PRO A 158 31.21 25.52 -14.70
C PRO A 158 31.28 26.04 -16.15
N SER A 159 30.30 25.67 -16.99
CA SER A 159 30.07 26.37 -18.25
C SER A 159 29.35 27.69 -17.95
N ILE A 160 30.10 28.78 -18.10
CA ILE A 160 29.65 30.17 -17.98
C ILE A 160 28.48 30.45 -18.93
N VAL A 161 27.49 31.19 -18.41
CA VAL A 161 26.57 32.15 -19.06
C VAL A 161 25.12 31.92 -18.61
N GLY A 162 24.65 32.86 -17.77
CA GLY A 162 23.27 33.00 -17.34
C GLY A 162 23.20 33.67 -15.98
N ASP A 163 23.63 34.94 -15.89
CA ASP A 163 23.49 35.78 -14.71
C ASP A 163 22.00 36.03 -14.44
N ILE A 164 21.37 35.08 -13.74
CA ILE A 164 20.20 35.38 -12.92
C ILE A 164 20.82 35.84 -11.61
N THR A 165 20.82 37.16 -11.38
CA THR A 165 21.15 37.74 -10.08
C THR A 165 20.08 37.31 -9.08
N TYR A 166 20.19 36.08 -8.58
CA TYR A 166 19.39 35.56 -7.48
C TYR A 166 19.86 36.30 -6.24
N SER A 167 18.95 37.02 -5.57
CA SER A 167 19.28 37.62 -4.28
C SER A 167 19.70 36.48 -3.34
N ASN A 168 20.79 36.64 -2.59
CA ASN A 168 21.24 35.63 -1.62
C ASN A 168 20.11 35.18 -0.66
N GLY A 169 19.10 36.03 -0.45
CA GLY A 169 17.88 35.69 0.29
C GLY A 169 17.00 34.63 -0.38
N ASP A 170 16.83 34.67 -1.70
CA ASP A 170 15.90 33.78 -2.42
C ASP A 170 16.44 32.34 -2.52
N VAL A 171 17.77 32.17 -2.64
CA VAL A 171 18.41 30.84 -2.63
C VAL A 171 18.35 30.21 -1.24
N LEU A 172 18.56 31.04 -0.21
CA LEU A 172 18.50 30.64 1.19
C LEU A 172 17.08 30.22 1.59
N ASP A 173 16.06 30.93 1.12
CA ASP A 173 14.66 30.58 1.37
C ASP A 173 14.27 29.26 0.70
N MET A 174 14.71 29.00 -0.53
CA MET A 174 14.48 27.71 -1.20
C MET A 174 15.16 26.55 -0.46
N LEU A 175 16.43 26.70 -0.09
CA LEU A 175 17.19 25.69 0.65
C LEU A 175 16.58 25.44 2.03
N THR A 176 16.17 26.50 2.72
CA THR A 176 15.49 26.41 4.02
C THR A 176 14.15 25.67 3.89
N GLY A 177 13.37 25.96 2.85
CA GLY A 177 12.11 25.26 2.56
C GLY A 177 12.30 23.76 2.30
N VAL A 178 13.29 23.38 1.49
CA VAL A 178 13.61 21.97 1.22
C VAL A 178 14.08 21.25 2.48
N PHE A 179 14.97 21.89 3.26
CA PHE A 179 15.46 21.32 4.52
C PHE A 179 14.32 21.09 5.53
N LEU A 180 13.43 22.07 5.72
CA LEU A 180 12.28 21.94 6.59
C LEU A 180 11.33 20.82 6.13
N ALA A 181 11.10 20.68 4.82
CA ALA A 181 10.25 19.61 4.28
C ALA A 181 10.85 18.20 4.50
N VAL A 182 12.17 18.06 4.34
CA VAL A 182 12.89 16.80 4.62
C VAL A 182 12.80 16.45 6.10
N VAL A 183 13.10 17.41 6.99
CA VAL A 183 13.02 17.21 8.44
C VAL A 183 11.60 16.87 8.86
N PHE A 184 10.61 17.60 8.37
CA PHE A 184 9.20 17.33 8.65
C PHE A 184 8.78 15.92 8.23
N THR A 185 9.18 15.50 7.03
CA THR A 185 8.86 14.16 6.51
C THR A 185 9.53 13.06 7.34
N ALA A 186 10.80 13.25 7.72
CA ALA A 186 11.52 12.30 8.56
C ALA A 186 10.86 12.17 9.95
N VAL A 187 10.57 13.30 10.60
CA VAL A 187 9.90 13.33 11.91
C VAL A 187 8.53 12.66 11.84
N PHE A 188 7.73 12.99 10.83
CA PHE A 188 6.41 12.37 10.63
C PHE A 188 6.51 10.84 10.48
N GLN A 189 7.45 10.34 9.66
CA GLN A 189 7.66 8.91 9.46
C GLN A 189 8.08 8.19 10.75
N PHE A 190 8.99 8.79 11.52
CA PHE A 190 9.42 8.24 12.81
C PHE A 190 8.27 8.17 13.81
N LEU A 191 7.51 9.25 13.96
CA LEU A 191 6.36 9.30 14.87
C LEU A 191 5.31 8.25 14.51
N LEU A 192 4.97 8.14 13.23
CA LEU A 192 3.98 7.17 12.77
C LEU A 192 4.44 5.71 12.99
N THR A 193 5.74 5.44 12.83
CA THR A 193 6.33 4.13 13.12
C THR A 193 6.29 3.80 14.61
N ILE A 194 6.58 4.77 15.48
CA ILE A 194 6.43 4.62 16.94
C ILE A 194 4.97 4.27 17.27
N VAL A 195 4.00 4.95 16.66
CA VAL A 195 2.56 4.66 16.84
C VAL A 195 2.23 3.23 16.40
N ILE A 196 2.76 2.76 15.27
CA ILE A 196 2.56 1.39 14.78
C ILE A 196 3.14 0.36 15.72
N LEU A 197 4.38 0.55 16.16
CA LEU A 197 5.03 -0.38 17.08
C LEU A 197 4.33 -0.41 18.43
N TRP A 198 3.94 0.75 18.94
CA TRP A 198 3.17 0.87 20.17
C TRP A 198 1.81 0.16 20.05
N PHE A 199 1.08 0.39 18.95
CA PHE A 199 -0.22 -0.24 18.72
C PHE A 199 -0.08 -1.75 18.55
N ASN A 200 0.88 -2.21 17.75
CA ASN A 200 1.18 -3.63 17.54
C ASN A 200 1.56 -4.35 18.85
N TYR A 201 2.29 -3.67 19.74
CA TYR A 201 2.63 -4.21 21.06
C TYR A 201 1.45 -4.26 22.03
N HIS A 202 0.65 -3.18 22.11
CA HIS A 202 -0.46 -3.03 23.05
C HIS A 202 -1.77 -3.68 22.60
N ARG A 203 -1.86 -4.14 21.35
CA ARG A 203 -3.08 -4.76 20.82
C ARG A 203 -3.43 -6.05 21.58
N ARG A 204 -4.59 -6.04 22.25
CA ARG A 204 -5.17 -7.21 22.95
C ARG A 204 -6.19 -7.97 22.12
N ASP A 205 -6.83 -7.32 21.15
CA ASP A 205 -8.02 -7.84 20.45
C ASP A 205 -7.72 -8.72 19.23
N GLY A 206 -6.44 -8.96 18.93
CA GLY A 206 -5.96 -9.87 17.88
C GLY A 206 -6.41 -9.53 16.45
N SER A 207 -7.34 -8.59 16.27
CA SER A 207 -7.83 -8.14 14.97
C SER A 207 -6.63 -7.64 14.15
N PRO A 208 -6.69 -7.53 12.82
CA PRO A 208 -5.65 -6.85 12.04
C PRO A 208 -6.11 -5.49 11.48
N GLN A 209 -7.42 -5.24 11.43
CA GLN A 209 -8.10 -4.07 10.84
C GLN A 209 -7.37 -2.72 10.98
N VAL A 210 -7.21 -2.23 12.21
CA VAL A 210 -6.61 -0.90 12.47
C VAL A 210 -5.12 -0.88 12.09
N LEU A 211 -4.41 -1.98 12.33
CA LEU A 211 -2.99 -2.10 11.99
C LEU A 211 -2.77 -2.05 10.48
N TYR A 212 -3.66 -2.68 9.69
CA TYR A 212 -3.65 -2.58 8.23
C TYR A 212 -3.83 -1.15 7.72
N VAL A 213 -4.76 -0.40 8.31
CA VAL A 213 -4.95 1.02 7.97
C VAL A 213 -3.69 1.82 8.34
N LEU A 214 -3.21 1.66 9.57
CA LEU A 214 -2.08 2.42 10.10
C LEU A 214 -0.79 2.17 9.30
N MET A 215 -0.52 0.92 8.93
CA MET A 215 0.57 0.59 8.01
C MET A 215 0.34 1.16 6.61
N GLY A 216 -0.91 1.15 6.11
CA GLY A 216 -1.24 1.80 4.85
C GLY A 216 -0.85 3.28 4.84
N VAL A 217 -1.06 3.99 5.96
CA VAL A 217 -0.70 5.42 6.10
C VAL A 217 0.81 5.65 5.99
N LEU A 218 1.67 4.70 6.39
CA LEU A 218 3.13 4.74 6.17
C LEU A 218 3.55 4.56 4.69
N ARG A 219 2.61 4.66 3.73
CA ARG A 219 2.80 4.28 2.31
C ARG A 219 3.18 2.81 2.10
N THR A 220 2.84 1.91 3.02
CA THR A 220 3.11 0.47 2.86
C THR A 220 1.95 -0.30 2.22
N SER A 221 1.19 0.35 1.33
CA SER A 221 -0.03 -0.19 0.69
C SER A 221 0.17 -1.56 0.01
N ILE A 222 1.35 -1.79 -0.56
CA ILE A 222 1.71 -3.08 -1.19
C ILE A 222 1.85 -4.17 -0.12
N PHE A 223 2.52 -3.87 1.00
CA PHE A 223 2.74 -4.83 2.09
C PHE A 223 1.45 -5.12 2.86
N THR A 224 0.59 -4.13 3.06
CA THR A 224 -0.70 -4.36 3.73
C THR A 224 -1.63 -5.24 2.90
N THR A 225 -1.66 -5.03 1.58
CA THR A 225 -2.39 -5.91 0.67
C THR A 225 -1.77 -7.32 0.61
N ALA A 226 -0.44 -7.42 0.73
CA ALA A 226 0.28 -8.69 0.82
C ALA A 226 -0.08 -9.47 2.09
N PHE A 227 -0.10 -8.82 3.26
CA PHE A 227 -0.49 -9.43 4.53
C PHE A 227 -1.93 -9.91 4.51
N LEU A 228 -2.83 -9.10 3.96
CA LEU A 228 -4.21 -9.49 3.73
C LEU A 228 -4.32 -10.73 2.83
N GLN A 229 -3.54 -10.81 1.75
CA GLN A 229 -3.49 -11.98 0.89
C GLN A 229 -2.90 -13.21 1.59
N ILE A 230 -1.88 -13.06 2.45
CA ILE A 230 -1.32 -14.15 3.25
C ILE A 230 -2.38 -14.70 4.20
N SER A 231 -3.10 -13.82 4.89
CA SER A 231 -4.20 -14.18 5.79
C SER A 231 -5.33 -14.90 5.06
N LEU A 232 -5.65 -14.46 3.84
CA LEU A 232 -6.62 -15.11 2.97
C LEU A 232 -6.14 -16.49 2.50
N ASN A 233 -4.89 -16.60 2.05
CA ASN A 233 -4.31 -17.86 1.59
C ASN A 233 -4.24 -18.90 2.72
N ASP A 234 -3.86 -18.48 3.92
CA ASP A 234 -3.83 -19.33 5.10
C ASP A 234 -5.23 -19.89 5.42
N MET A 235 -6.26 -19.06 5.35
CA MET A 235 -7.65 -19.50 5.48
C MET A 235 -8.04 -20.53 4.40
N ILE A 236 -7.71 -20.27 3.13
CA ILE A 236 -7.96 -21.19 2.02
C ILE A 236 -7.30 -22.55 2.25
N ARG A 237 -6.06 -22.56 2.76
CA ARG A 237 -5.34 -23.80 3.11
C ARG A 237 -6.04 -24.55 4.23
N HIS A 238 -6.49 -23.86 5.28
CA HIS A 238 -7.24 -24.48 6.37
C HIS A 238 -8.53 -25.17 5.89
N MET A 239 -9.28 -24.53 4.98
CA MET A 239 -10.48 -25.13 4.39
C MET A 239 -10.17 -26.34 3.51
N ALA A 240 -9.04 -26.33 2.79
CA ALA A 240 -8.61 -27.46 1.97
C ALA A 240 -8.18 -28.68 2.81
N LEU A 241 -7.66 -28.45 4.02
CA LEU A 241 -7.20 -29.50 4.94
C LEU A 241 -8.34 -30.11 5.77
N ASP A 242 -9.40 -29.35 6.04
CA ASP A 242 -10.58 -29.82 6.79
C ASP A 242 -11.91 -29.54 6.04
N PRO A 243 -12.18 -30.24 4.92
CA PRO A 243 -13.38 -30.03 4.12
C PRO A 243 -14.67 -30.51 4.81
N GLY A 244 -14.56 -31.32 5.87
CA GLY A 244 -15.71 -31.86 6.62
C GLY A 244 -16.40 -30.80 7.49
N ARG A 245 -15.64 -29.84 8.03
CA ARG A 245 -16.14 -28.79 8.92
C ARG A 245 -16.94 -27.72 8.19
N THR A 246 -16.45 -27.31 7.01
CA THR A 246 -17.08 -26.26 6.18
C THR A 246 -18.43 -26.68 5.59
N HIS A 247 -18.60 -27.96 5.25
CA HIS A 247 -19.88 -28.47 4.73
C HIS A 247 -21.01 -28.49 5.78
N CYS A 248 -20.69 -28.75 7.05
CA CYS A 248 -21.66 -28.70 8.15
C CYS A 248 -22.08 -27.27 8.49
N GLU A 249 -21.14 -26.32 8.51
CA GLU A 249 -21.44 -24.92 8.81
C GLU A 249 -22.13 -24.18 7.66
N GLN A 250 -21.81 -24.47 6.39
CA GLN A 250 -22.55 -23.92 5.25
C GLN A 250 -24.00 -24.41 5.23
N LYS A 251 -24.27 -25.64 5.68
CA LYS A 251 -25.64 -26.14 5.88
C LYS A 251 -26.35 -25.43 7.04
N ALA A 252 -25.69 -25.24 8.17
CA ALA A 252 -26.27 -24.58 9.34
C ALA A 252 -26.55 -23.08 9.11
N GLY A 253 -25.71 -22.39 8.32
CA GLY A 253 -25.92 -20.98 7.96
C GLY A 253 -26.95 -20.76 6.85
N GLY A 254 -27.34 -21.80 6.11
CA GLY A 254 -28.33 -21.75 5.03
C GLY A 254 -29.78 -21.97 5.48
N GLU A 255 -30.01 -22.37 6.74
CA GLU A 255 -31.36 -22.59 7.29
C GLU A 255 -31.97 -21.36 7.98
N VAL A 256 -31.27 -20.21 7.98
CA VAL A 256 -31.84 -18.93 8.39
C VAL A 256 -32.16 -18.12 7.14
N GLN A 257 -33.24 -18.51 6.46
CA GLN A 257 -33.87 -17.73 5.39
C GLN A 257 -35.31 -17.39 5.79
#